data_AF-A0A851SKI4-F1
#
_entry.id   AF-A0A851SKI4-F1
#
_cell.length_a   1.000
_cell.length_b   1.000
_cell.length_c   1.000
_cell.angle_alpha   90.00
_cell.angle_beta   90.00
_cell.angle_gamma   90.00
#
_symmetry.space_group_name_H-M   'P 1'
#
loop_
_entity.id
_entity.type
_entity.pdbx_description
1 polymer ?
#
loop_
_entity_poly.entity_id
_entity_poly.type
_entity_poly.pdbx_seq_one_letter_code
_entity_poly.pdbx_strand_id
1 'polypeptide(L)'
;AVLRRHRQAFLAALLFSVSPAGVFMAATYSESMFACLAFSAMWQLEKGQSWLSGLLFTLASAARANGMVNAGFFLYSRGKRFAFQLQGGSASLRKLSSLWKQVLSLAVSAALMCAGIFLPFALFQYYAYERFCGPGTGLAQSIPEPLLELARDKGYRVAGMAGAKPPWCSQRFPVVYSYIQDTYWNVGFLRYFELRQIPNFLLALPVTLLGSWAAWTYVSTNPRHCLTLGLERRKSEERGEARDGFCGPAVFVYLVHATALLVFGFSCMHVQVLTRFLGSSSPILYWFSAHLLQEHEPLLWSTGTDNSTSGKPLQGKSPSSYGKGTSDNPVVRLLLSWRLITPLSKSILGFFLGYWLLGLILHCNFFPWT
;
A
#
# COMPACT_ATOMS: atom_id res chain seq x y z
N ALA A 1 8.73 -5.62 -13.39
CA ALA A 1 9.35 -4.28 -13.28
C ALA A 1 10.22 -4.18 -12.02
N VAL A 2 9.62 -4.30 -10.83
CA VAL A 2 10.33 -4.12 -9.55
C VAL A 2 11.08 -5.37 -9.09
N LEU A 3 10.38 -6.47 -8.78
CA LEU A 3 11.00 -7.67 -8.20
C LEU A 3 11.94 -8.42 -9.14
N ARG A 4 11.73 -8.34 -10.47
CA ARG A 4 12.52 -9.04 -11.51
C ARG A 4 12.64 -10.57 -11.39
N ARG A 5 11.98 -11.19 -10.41
CA ARG A 5 11.83 -12.64 -10.27
C ARG A 5 10.40 -13.07 -10.57
N HIS A 6 10.21 -13.83 -11.66
CA HIS A 6 8.89 -14.28 -12.12
C HIS A 6 8.12 -15.07 -11.05
N ARG A 7 8.77 -16.04 -10.38
CA ARG A 7 8.13 -16.87 -9.35
C ARG A 7 7.62 -16.06 -8.16
N GLN A 8 8.43 -15.14 -7.64
CA GLN A 8 8.03 -14.27 -6.53
C GLN A 8 6.88 -13.32 -6.93
N ALA A 9 6.93 -12.76 -8.14
CA ALA A 9 5.86 -11.89 -8.64
C ALA A 9 4.54 -12.65 -8.80
N PHE A 10 4.59 -13.88 -9.35
CA PHE A 10 3.42 -14.74 -9.50
C PHE A 10 2.82 -15.12 -8.15
N LEU A 11 3.66 -15.54 -7.19
CA LEU A 11 3.21 -15.89 -5.86
C LEU A 11 2.59 -14.70 -5.12
N ALA A 12 3.17 -13.51 -5.26
CA ALA A 12 2.60 -12.30 -4.68
C ALA A 12 1.22 -11.95 -5.29
N ALA A 13 1.05 -12.15 -6.61
CA ALA A 13 -0.24 -11.96 -7.27
C ALA A 13 -1.30 -12.96 -6.76
N LEU A 14 -0.93 -14.22 -6.55
CA LEU A 14 -1.82 -15.22 -5.96
C LEU A 14 -2.23 -14.85 -4.52
N LEU A 15 -1.28 -14.39 -3.70
CA LEU A 15 -1.57 -13.91 -2.34
C LEU A 15 -2.46 -12.65 -2.35
N PHE A 16 -2.32 -11.78 -3.35
CA PHE A 16 -3.23 -10.65 -3.54
C PHE A 16 -4.66 -11.10 -3.84
N SER A 17 -4.84 -12.15 -4.66
CA SER A 17 -6.16 -12.72 -4.98
C SER A 17 -6.89 -13.28 -3.74
N VAL A 18 -6.15 -13.78 -2.74
CA VAL A 18 -6.68 -14.24 -1.45
C VAL A 18 -6.29 -13.30 -0.31
N SER A 19 -6.29 -12.00 -0.59
CA SER A 19 -5.90 -10.98 0.40
C SER A 19 -6.73 -11.10 1.69
N PRO A 20 -6.12 -10.87 2.87
CA PRO A 20 -6.83 -10.68 4.14
C PRO A 20 -7.91 -9.59 4.07
N ALA A 21 -7.76 -8.62 3.17
CA ALA A 21 -8.71 -7.56 2.90
C ALA A 21 -9.76 -7.93 1.83
N GLY A 22 -9.86 -9.21 1.45
CA GLY A 22 -10.54 -9.67 0.24
C GLY A 22 -12.00 -9.25 0.13
N VAL A 23 -12.73 -9.17 1.24
CA VAL A 23 -14.12 -8.67 1.25
C VAL A 23 -14.22 -7.25 0.70
N PHE A 24 -13.33 -6.35 1.12
CA PHE A 24 -13.31 -4.96 0.63
C PHE A 24 -12.80 -4.85 -0.81
N MET A 25 -12.14 -5.91 -1.31
CA MET A 25 -11.72 -6.00 -2.71
C MET A 25 -12.82 -6.55 -3.61
N ALA A 26 -13.74 -7.35 -3.06
CA ALA A 26 -14.80 -8.02 -3.81
C ALA A 26 -16.15 -7.30 -3.74
N ALA A 27 -16.51 -6.74 -2.59
CA ALA A 27 -17.73 -5.95 -2.41
C ALA A 27 -17.57 -4.53 -2.99
N THR A 28 -18.68 -3.79 -3.06
CA THR A 28 -18.79 -2.44 -3.62
C THR A 28 -18.18 -1.36 -2.71
N TYR A 29 -16.91 -1.54 -2.37
CA TYR A 29 -16.08 -0.58 -1.64
C TYR A 29 -15.07 0.10 -2.56
N SER A 30 -14.52 1.24 -2.12
CA SER A 30 -13.54 2.00 -2.91
C SER A 30 -12.13 1.40 -2.86
N GLU A 31 -11.86 0.46 -1.95
CA GLU A 31 -10.59 -0.24 -1.79
C GLU A 31 -10.14 -0.95 -3.09
N SER A 32 -11.04 -1.63 -3.80
CA SER A 32 -10.73 -2.35 -5.05
C SER A 32 -10.35 -1.41 -6.19
N MET A 33 -11.16 -0.37 -6.41
CA MET A 33 -10.90 0.68 -7.39
C MET A 33 -9.60 1.43 -7.07
N PHE A 34 -9.38 1.74 -5.79
CA PHE A 34 -8.15 2.37 -5.32
C PHE A 34 -6.91 1.51 -5.58
N ALA A 35 -6.94 0.22 -5.20
CA ALA A 35 -5.82 -0.69 -5.41
C ALA A 35 -5.50 -0.84 -6.90
N CYS A 36 -6.53 -0.98 -7.75
CA CYS A 36 -6.37 -1.05 -9.20
C CYS A 36 -5.68 0.21 -9.76
N LEU A 37 -6.17 1.40 -9.42
CA LEU A 37 -5.62 2.67 -9.88
C LEU A 37 -4.20 2.91 -9.33
N ALA A 38 -3.98 2.69 -8.04
CA ALA A 38 -2.70 2.92 -7.38
C ALA A 38 -1.61 1.96 -7.89
N PHE A 39 -1.90 0.66 -7.99
CA PHE A 39 -0.92 -0.32 -8.49
C PHE A 39 -0.66 -0.15 -9.99
N SER A 40 -1.67 0.24 -10.77
CA SER A 40 -1.48 0.61 -12.18
C SER A 40 -0.62 1.87 -12.31
N ALA A 41 -0.85 2.89 -11.48
CA ALA A 41 -0.04 4.10 -11.47
C ALA A 41 1.43 3.81 -11.14
N MET A 42 1.66 2.96 -10.12
CA MET A 42 2.99 2.47 -9.76
C MET A 42 3.66 1.72 -10.90
N TRP A 43 2.94 0.82 -11.57
CA TRP A 43 3.47 0.06 -12.72
C TRP A 43 3.84 0.96 -13.90
N GLN A 44 2.99 1.94 -14.22
CA GLN A 44 3.24 2.90 -15.30
C GLN A 44 4.41 3.83 -14.97
N LEU A 45 4.61 4.18 -13.69
CA LEU A 45 5.77 4.93 -13.23
C LEU A 45 7.07 4.16 -13.51
N GLU A 46 7.09 2.86 -13.18
CA GLU A 46 8.23 1.97 -13.42
C GLU A 46 8.52 1.75 -14.91
N LYS A 47 7.49 1.79 -15.77
CA LYS A 47 7.66 1.81 -17.24
C LYS A 47 8.17 3.14 -17.79
N GLY A 48 8.28 4.18 -16.96
CA GLY A 48 8.70 5.53 -17.37
C GLY A 48 7.57 6.42 -17.89
N GLN A 49 6.32 5.94 -17.95
CA GLN A 49 5.15 6.71 -18.42
C GLN A 49 4.61 7.64 -17.33
N SER A 50 5.36 8.72 -17.06
CA SER A 50 5.12 9.64 -15.94
C SER A 50 3.75 10.33 -15.98
N TRP A 51 3.26 10.71 -17.17
CA TRP A 51 1.97 11.41 -17.31
C TRP A 51 0.79 10.52 -16.97
N LEU A 52 0.73 9.33 -17.57
CA LEU A 52 -0.33 8.35 -17.30
C LEU A 52 -0.28 7.86 -15.84
N SER A 53 0.92 7.68 -15.28
CA SER A 53 1.09 7.41 -13.85
C SER A 53 0.49 8.53 -12.98
N GLY A 54 0.74 9.79 -13.34
CA GLY A 54 0.15 10.96 -12.66
C GLY A 54 -1.36 10.98 -12.68
N LEU A 55 -1.95 10.79 -13.86
CA LEU A 55 -3.41 10.72 -14.00
C LEU A 55 -4.01 9.61 -13.13
N LEU A 56 -3.41 8.42 -13.15
CA LEU A 56 -3.87 7.29 -12.34
C LEU A 56 -3.71 7.55 -10.84
N PHE A 57 -2.64 8.22 -10.39
CA PHE A 57 -2.50 8.62 -8.98
C PHE A 57 -3.53 9.68 -8.57
N THR A 58 -3.86 10.62 -9.44
CA THR A 58 -4.95 11.57 -9.20
C THR A 58 -6.28 10.86 -9.05
N LEU A 59 -6.61 9.92 -9.95
CA LEU A 59 -7.82 9.11 -9.86
C LEU A 59 -7.83 8.24 -8.60
N ALA A 60 -6.68 7.69 -8.20
CA ALA A 60 -6.57 6.94 -6.94
C ALA A 60 -6.85 7.84 -5.73
N SER A 61 -6.34 9.08 -5.73
CA SER A 61 -6.63 10.09 -4.69
C SER A 61 -8.12 10.49 -4.67
N ALA A 62 -8.76 10.53 -5.83
CA ALA A 62 -10.20 10.74 -5.94
C ALA A 62 -11.02 9.57 -5.38
N ALA A 63 -10.56 8.32 -5.60
CA ALA A 63 -11.20 7.14 -5.02
C ALA A 63 -11.09 7.14 -3.49
N ARG A 64 -9.92 7.53 -2.96
CA ARG A 64 -9.66 7.58 -1.52
C ARG A 64 -8.58 8.59 -1.15
N ALA A 65 -8.79 9.31 -0.05
CA ALA A 65 -7.87 10.35 0.45
C ALA A 65 -6.44 9.85 0.77
N ASN A 66 -6.26 8.57 1.13
CA ASN A 66 -4.92 8.00 1.33
C ASN A 66 -4.08 7.93 0.04
N GLY A 67 -4.70 8.09 -1.13
CA GLY A 67 -4.00 8.26 -2.40
C GLY A 67 -3.12 9.51 -2.47
N MET A 68 -3.35 10.54 -1.63
CA MET A 68 -2.49 11.72 -1.55
C MET A 68 -1.03 11.36 -1.21
N VAL A 69 -0.82 10.32 -0.39
CA VAL A 69 0.53 9.85 0.01
C VAL A 69 1.30 9.32 -1.20
N ASN A 70 0.61 8.85 -2.25
CA ASN A 70 1.25 8.35 -3.46
C ASN A 70 2.04 9.42 -4.24
N ALA A 71 1.84 10.72 -3.94
CA ALA A 71 2.70 11.79 -4.45
C ALA A 71 4.19 11.54 -4.13
N GLY A 72 4.48 10.86 -3.01
CA GLY A 72 5.83 10.45 -2.63
C GLY A 72 6.55 9.60 -3.68
N PHE A 73 5.85 8.70 -4.39
CA PHE A 73 6.46 7.90 -5.46
C PHE A 73 6.99 8.76 -6.60
N PHE A 74 6.21 9.77 -7.00
CA PHE A 74 6.58 10.67 -8.08
C PHE A 74 7.74 11.58 -7.67
N LEU A 75 7.65 12.18 -6.48
CA LEU A 75 8.70 13.02 -5.90
C LEU A 75 10.02 12.25 -5.79
N TYR A 76 9.97 11.01 -5.30
CA TYR A 76 11.13 10.15 -5.20
C TYR A 76 11.72 9.80 -6.57
N SER A 77 10.90 9.37 -7.53
CA SER A 77 11.36 8.99 -8.87
C SER A 77 12.06 10.16 -9.58
N ARG A 78 11.50 11.37 -9.48
CA ARG A 78 12.10 12.57 -10.07
C ARG A 78 13.34 13.03 -9.30
N GLY A 79 13.29 13.04 -7.98
CA GLY A 79 14.42 13.38 -7.11
C GLY A 79 15.62 12.45 -7.33
N LYS A 80 15.39 11.14 -7.46
CA LYS A 80 16.41 10.14 -7.75
C LYS A 80 17.10 10.39 -9.10
N ARG A 81 16.33 10.66 -10.16
CA ARG A 81 16.91 11.00 -11.49
C ARG A 81 17.77 12.26 -11.41
N PHE A 82 17.30 13.28 -10.71
CA PHE A 82 18.03 14.54 -10.53
C PHE A 82 19.32 14.33 -9.72
N ALA A 83 19.28 13.58 -8.62
CA ALA A 83 20.45 13.26 -7.80
C ALA A 83 21.54 12.52 -8.62
N PHE A 84 21.13 11.56 -9.44
CA PHE A 84 22.07 10.83 -10.32
C PHE A 84 22.68 11.71 -11.41
N GLN A 85 21.91 12.67 -11.95
CA GLN A 85 22.46 13.65 -12.90
C GLN A 85 23.51 14.58 -12.27
N LEU A 86 23.32 14.95 -11.00
CA LEU A 86 24.28 15.76 -10.26
C LEU A 86 25.59 15.01 -9.99
N GLN A 87 25.51 13.74 -9.60
CA GLN A 87 26.68 12.91 -9.29
C GLN A 87 27.52 12.56 -10.53
N GLY A 88 26.90 12.48 -11.72
CA GLY A 88 27.53 11.98 -12.93
C GLY A 88 28.29 13.00 -13.80
N GLY A 89 28.51 14.25 -13.37
CA GLY A 89 29.19 15.20 -14.28
C GLY A 89 30.09 16.25 -13.64
N SER A 90 31.23 16.47 -14.29
CA SER A 90 32.22 17.52 -13.99
C SER A 90 31.58 18.91 -13.91
N ALA A 91 32.02 19.71 -12.95
CA ALA A 91 31.50 21.05 -12.64
C ALA A 91 32.10 22.09 -13.60
N SER A 92 31.30 22.57 -14.56
CA SER A 92 31.65 23.69 -15.44
C SER A 92 30.68 24.86 -15.20
N LEU A 93 31.15 26.10 -15.29
CA LEU A 93 30.34 27.31 -15.08
C LEU A 93 29.14 27.42 -16.04
N ARG A 94 29.24 26.90 -17.27
CA ARG A 94 28.10 26.79 -18.21
C ARG A 94 27.00 25.85 -17.70
N LYS A 95 27.35 24.91 -16.83
CA LYS A 95 26.42 23.96 -16.19
C LYS A 95 25.56 24.65 -15.13
N LEU A 96 26.05 25.68 -14.43
CA LEU A 96 25.31 26.35 -13.35
C LEU A 96 24.01 27.02 -13.84
N SER A 97 24.06 27.69 -14.99
CA SER A 97 22.87 28.26 -15.65
C SER A 97 21.87 27.18 -16.10
N SER A 98 22.37 26.03 -16.57
CA SER A 98 21.56 24.87 -16.94
C SER A 98 20.93 24.18 -15.71
N LEU A 99 21.67 24.11 -14.59
CA LEU A 99 21.22 23.50 -13.34
C LEU A 99 20.03 24.25 -12.75
N TRP A 100 20.05 25.59 -12.72
CA TRP A 100 18.88 26.38 -12.29
C TRP A 100 17.63 26.06 -13.12
N LYS A 101 17.75 25.98 -14.46
CA LYS A 101 16.63 25.61 -15.34
C LYS A 101 16.12 24.19 -15.06
N GLN A 102 17.01 23.25 -14.78
CA GLN A 102 16.65 21.88 -14.41
C GLN A 102 15.96 21.80 -13.05
N VAL A 103 16.46 22.53 -12.03
CA VAL A 103 15.84 22.64 -10.71
C VAL A 103 14.45 23.27 -10.82
N LEU A 104 14.31 24.36 -11.58
CA LEU A 104 13.03 25.00 -11.80
C LEU A 104 12.06 24.05 -12.53
N SER A 105 12.51 23.36 -13.58
CA SER A 105 11.71 22.36 -14.29
C SER A 105 11.25 21.21 -13.36
N LEU A 106 12.16 20.72 -12.52
CA LEU A 106 11.85 19.72 -11.50
C LEU A 106 10.79 20.23 -10.53
N ALA A 107 10.99 21.42 -9.96
CA ALA A 107 10.08 22.05 -9.01
C ALA A 107 8.69 22.27 -9.60
N VAL A 108 8.60 22.82 -10.81
CA VAL A 108 7.34 23.02 -11.53
C VAL A 108 6.66 21.68 -11.81
N SER A 109 7.40 20.68 -12.30
CA SER A 109 6.83 19.37 -12.59
C SER A 109 6.33 18.65 -11.33
N ALA A 110 7.05 18.79 -10.21
CA ALA A 110 6.65 18.25 -8.92
C ALA A 110 5.41 18.97 -8.38
N ALA A 111 5.38 20.30 -8.46
CA ALA A 111 4.26 21.12 -8.00
C ALA A 111 2.98 20.83 -8.80
N LEU A 112 3.06 20.77 -10.14
CA LEU A 112 1.90 20.45 -10.99
C LEU A 112 1.33 19.06 -10.69
N MET A 113 2.21 18.08 -10.46
CA MET A 113 1.79 16.71 -10.18
C MET A 113 1.21 16.57 -8.78
N CYS A 114 1.82 17.21 -7.77
CA CYS A 114 1.23 17.27 -6.43
C CYS A 114 -0.12 18.00 -6.48
N ALA A 115 -0.22 19.14 -7.16
CA ALA A 115 -1.48 19.84 -7.32
C ALA A 115 -2.54 18.92 -7.96
N GLY A 116 -2.19 18.17 -9.00
CA GLY A 116 -3.08 17.17 -9.61
C GLY A 116 -3.54 16.09 -8.61
N ILE A 117 -2.62 15.49 -7.85
CA ILE A 117 -2.94 14.42 -6.89
C ILE A 117 -3.79 14.93 -5.72
N PHE A 118 -3.56 16.16 -5.25
CA PHE A 118 -4.30 16.76 -4.14
C PHE A 118 -5.62 17.42 -4.59
N LEU A 119 -5.81 17.68 -5.89
CA LEU A 119 -6.99 18.35 -6.43
C LEU A 119 -8.31 17.66 -6.06
N PRO A 120 -8.49 16.32 -6.20
CA PRO A 120 -9.76 15.68 -5.83
C PRO A 120 -10.10 15.86 -4.36
N PHE A 121 -9.11 15.78 -3.47
CA PHE A 121 -9.30 16.02 -2.04
C PHE A 121 -9.72 17.47 -1.79
N ALA A 122 -9.04 18.45 -2.41
CA ALA A 122 -9.38 19.86 -2.28
C ALA A 122 -10.79 20.18 -2.82
N LEU A 123 -11.17 19.60 -3.96
CA LEU A 123 -12.52 19.74 -4.51
C LEU A 123 -13.58 19.17 -3.57
N PHE A 124 -13.31 18.03 -2.94
CA PHE A 124 -14.21 17.47 -1.93
C PHE A 124 -14.31 18.36 -0.69
N GLN A 125 -13.20 18.91 -0.18
CA GLN A 125 -13.22 19.86 0.94
C GLN A 125 -14.04 21.10 0.60
N TYR A 126 -13.85 21.67 -0.60
CA TYR A 126 -14.62 22.82 -1.08
C TYR A 126 -16.11 22.50 -1.21
N TYR A 127 -16.45 21.36 -1.82
CA TYR A 127 -17.83 20.89 -1.92
C TYR A 127 -18.50 20.76 -0.54
N ALA A 128 -17.81 20.18 0.44
CA ALA A 128 -18.33 20.06 1.80
C ALA A 128 -18.47 21.42 2.48
N TYR A 129 -17.51 22.34 2.28
CA TYR A 129 -17.57 23.69 2.83
C TYR A 129 -18.81 24.44 2.31
N GLU A 130 -19.05 24.42 1.00
CA GLU A 130 -20.23 25.06 0.41
C GLU A 130 -21.54 24.50 1.00
N ARG A 131 -21.60 23.19 1.22
CA ARG A 131 -22.81 22.51 1.74
C ARG A 131 -23.06 22.73 3.23
N PHE A 132 -22.02 22.77 4.05
CA PHE A 132 -22.14 22.85 5.51
C PHE A 132 -21.90 24.25 6.10
N CYS A 133 -21.13 25.10 5.40
CA CYS A 133 -20.74 26.43 5.87
C CYS A 133 -21.41 27.56 5.07
N GLY A 134 -21.96 27.26 3.89
CA GLY A 134 -22.74 28.20 3.07
C GLY A 134 -24.10 28.56 3.68
N PRO A 135 -24.80 29.58 3.14
CA PRO A 135 -26.16 29.90 3.54
C PRO A 135 -27.08 28.69 3.29
N GLY A 136 -27.83 28.27 4.31
CA GLY A 136 -28.65 27.06 4.27
C GLY A 136 -29.81 27.15 3.29
N THR A 137 -29.55 26.86 2.01
CA THR A 137 -30.57 26.87 0.96
C THR A 137 -31.21 25.49 0.86
N GLY A 138 -32.30 25.27 1.59
CA GLY A 138 -33.31 24.21 1.34
C GLY A 138 -32.84 22.75 1.32
N LEU A 139 -31.57 22.48 1.60
CA LEU A 139 -30.96 21.17 1.37
C LEU A 139 -31.51 20.09 2.30
N ALA A 140 -31.91 20.48 3.51
CA ALA A 140 -32.53 19.58 4.48
C ALA A 140 -33.83 18.94 3.98
N GLN A 141 -34.60 19.63 3.12
CA GLN A 141 -35.85 19.10 2.56
C GLN A 141 -35.63 18.00 1.52
N SER A 142 -34.40 17.84 1.00
CA SER A 142 -34.06 16.80 0.03
C SER A 142 -33.54 15.50 0.64
N ILE A 143 -33.40 15.41 1.97
CA ILE A 143 -32.81 14.26 2.65
C ILE A 143 -33.92 13.29 3.08
N PRO A 144 -33.88 12.01 2.68
CA PRO A 144 -34.84 11.00 3.11
C PRO A 144 -34.96 10.88 4.64
N GLU A 145 -36.17 10.72 5.16
CA GLU A 145 -36.43 10.61 6.60
C GLU A 145 -35.59 9.54 7.32
N PRO A 146 -35.34 8.33 6.75
CA PRO A 146 -34.47 7.34 7.41
C PRO A 146 -33.04 7.83 7.66
N LEU A 147 -32.51 8.74 6.82
CA LEU A 147 -31.18 9.31 7.03
C LEU A 147 -31.21 10.43 8.07
N LEU A 148 -32.34 11.13 8.21
CA LEU A 148 -32.54 12.12 9.27
C LEU A 148 -32.68 11.43 10.63
N GLU A 149 -33.41 10.33 10.73
CA GLU A 149 -33.48 9.48 11.92
C GLU A 149 -32.09 8.99 12.33
N LEU A 150 -31.34 8.41 11.38
CA LEU A 150 -29.96 7.98 11.63
C LEU A 150 -29.07 9.14 12.13
N ALA A 151 -29.23 10.34 11.54
CA ALA A 151 -28.47 11.50 11.98
C ALA A 151 -28.85 11.94 13.40
N ARG A 152 -30.12 11.89 13.79
CA ARG A 152 -30.56 12.16 15.17
C ARG A 152 -29.99 11.13 16.13
N ASP A 153 -30.09 9.85 15.80
CA ASP A 153 -29.63 8.74 16.65
C ASP A 153 -28.11 8.77 16.88
N LYS A 154 -27.35 9.14 15.84
CA LYS A 154 -25.88 9.22 15.89
C LYS A 154 -25.36 10.61 16.30
N GLY A 155 -26.25 11.59 16.49
CA GLY A 155 -25.87 12.97 16.78
C GLY A 155 -25.09 13.65 15.64
N TYR A 156 -25.33 13.25 14.38
CA TYR A 156 -24.70 13.84 13.22
C TYR A 156 -25.33 15.18 12.84
N ARG A 157 -24.48 16.15 12.51
CA ARG A 157 -24.92 17.41 11.92
C ARG A 157 -25.32 17.21 10.47
N VAL A 158 -26.50 17.70 10.11
CA VAL A 158 -27.05 17.64 8.76
C VAL A 158 -26.80 18.95 8.01
N ALA A 159 -26.39 18.86 6.75
CA ALA A 159 -26.16 20.03 5.89
C ALA A 159 -27.47 20.79 5.62
N GLY A 160 -27.41 22.11 5.56
CA GLY A 160 -28.56 22.95 5.18
C GLY A 160 -29.68 23.07 6.21
N MET A 161 -29.49 22.59 7.45
CA MET A 161 -30.41 22.86 8.56
C MET A 161 -30.15 24.26 9.13
N ALA A 162 -31.22 25.01 9.43
CA ALA A 162 -31.12 26.30 10.11
C ALA A 162 -30.57 26.08 11.53
N GLY A 163 -29.29 26.39 11.74
CA GLY A 163 -28.59 26.15 12.99
C GLY A 163 -27.19 26.74 13.01
N ALA A 164 -26.52 26.63 14.15
CA ALA A 164 -25.15 27.10 14.31
C ALA A 164 -24.21 26.32 13.37
N LYS A 165 -23.44 27.07 12.57
CA LYS A 165 -22.42 26.49 11.67
C LYS A 165 -21.47 25.57 12.46
N PRO A 166 -21.04 24.44 11.89
CA PRO A 166 -20.01 23.61 12.49
C PRO A 166 -18.75 24.42 12.85
N PRO A 167 -18.05 24.11 13.96
CA PRO A 167 -16.90 24.91 14.40
C PRO A 167 -15.76 24.93 13.39
N TRP A 168 -15.60 23.86 12.60
CA TRP A 168 -14.59 23.78 11.55
C TRP A 168 -14.79 24.80 10.42
N CYS A 169 -15.99 25.35 10.23
CA CYS A 169 -16.24 26.42 9.27
C CYS A 169 -15.53 27.73 9.63
N SER A 170 -15.23 27.94 10.92
CA SER A 170 -14.57 29.16 11.43
C SER A 170 -13.05 29.02 11.59
N GLN A 171 -12.50 27.85 11.28
CA GLN A 171 -11.06 27.61 11.37
C GLN A 171 -10.30 28.26 10.21
N ARG A 172 -9.04 28.63 10.45
CA ARG A 172 -8.16 29.23 9.43
C ARG A 172 -8.03 28.37 8.17
N PHE A 173 -8.05 27.05 8.35
CA PHE A 173 -8.09 26.08 7.27
C PHE A 173 -9.27 25.12 7.53
N PRO A 174 -10.44 25.36 6.93
CA PRO A 174 -11.64 24.58 7.20
C PRO A 174 -11.53 23.21 6.51
N VAL A 175 -11.09 22.18 7.25
CA VAL A 175 -10.95 20.81 6.75
C VAL A 175 -12.00 19.92 7.41
N VAL A 176 -13.06 19.60 6.66
CA VAL A 176 -14.15 18.74 7.16
C VAL A 176 -13.65 17.36 7.54
N TYR A 177 -12.64 16.85 6.83
CA TYR A 177 -12.11 15.50 7.07
C TYR A 177 -11.53 15.35 8.48
N SER A 178 -10.68 16.30 8.91
CA SER A 178 -10.11 16.31 10.25
C SER A 178 -11.18 16.48 11.33
N TYR A 179 -12.19 17.33 11.09
CA TYR A 179 -13.31 17.49 12.02
C TYR A 179 -14.13 16.21 12.18
N ILE A 180 -14.43 15.50 11.09
CA ILE A 180 -15.17 14.23 11.14
C ILE A 180 -14.37 13.16 11.89
N GLN A 181 -13.07 13.05 11.58
CA GLN A 181 -12.18 12.10 12.24
C GLN A 181 -12.14 12.32 13.76
N ASP A 182 -12.01 13.57 14.18
CA ASP A 182 -11.94 13.94 15.59
C ASP A 182 -13.30 13.77 16.30
N THR A 183 -14.36 14.38 15.75
CA THR A 183 -15.66 14.50 16.43
C THR A 183 -16.48 13.22 16.39
N TYR A 184 -16.52 12.54 15.24
CA TYR A 184 -17.45 11.42 15.05
C TYR A 184 -16.75 10.06 15.09
N TRP A 185 -15.48 9.99 14.72
CA TRP A 185 -14.75 8.72 14.69
C TRP A 185 -13.81 8.54 15.88
N ASN A 186 -13.53 9.60 16.64
CA ASN A 186 -12.54 9.62 17.73
C ASN A 186 -11.15 9.10 17.29
N VAL A 187 -10.76 9.45 16.06
CA VAL A 187 -9.48 9.08 15.45
C VAL A 187 -8.45 10.15 15.78
N GLY A 188 -7.27 9.73 16.25
CA GLY A 188 -6.18 10.63 16.61
C GLY A 188 -4.97 9.88 17.14
N PHE A 189 -3.86 10.59 17.32
CA PHE A 189 -2.61 9.99 17.79
C PHE A 189 -2.80 9.30 19.15
N LEU A 190 -2.59 7.99 19.17
CA LEU A 190 -2.70 7.07 20.30
C LEU A 190 -4.05 7.03 21.01
N ARG A 191 -5.10 7.65 20.47
CA ARG A 191 -6.44 7.67 21.11
C ARG A 191 -7.08 6.30 21.22
N TYR A 192 -6.69 5.37 20.35
CA TYR A 192 -7.24 4.01 20.31
C TYR A 192 -6.50 3.02 21.23
N PHE A 193 -5.45 3.45 21.94
CA PHE A 193 -4.60 2.59 22.77
C PHE A 193 -5.22 2.38 24.15
N GLU A 194 -6.37 1.71 24.19
CA GLU A 194 -7.07 1.32 25.41
C GLU A 194 -7.02 -0.20 25.60
N LEU A 195 -7.02 -0.66 26.86
CA LEU A 195 -7.01 -2.09 27.19
C LEU A 195 -8.23 -2.83 26.62
N ARG A 196 -9.36 -2.15 26.47
CA ARG A 196 -10.58 -2.73 25.88
C ARG A 196 -10.41 -3.09 24.40
N GLN A 197 -9.44 -2.47 23.72
CA GLN A 197 -9.20 -2.65 22.29
C GLN A 197 -8.20 -3.78 22.00
N ILE A 198 -7.67 -4.49 23.01
CA ILE A 198 -6.71 -5.61 22.84
C ILE A 198 -7.16 -6.61 21.75
N PRO A 199 -8.43 -7.04 21.65
CA PRO A 199 -8.86 -7.92 20.57
C PRO A 199 -8.61 -7.35 19.16
N ASN A 200 -8.76 -6.04 18.99
CA ASN A 200 -8.53 -5.35 17.72
C ASN A 200 -7.03 -5.23 17.39
N PHE A 201 -6.18 -5.09 18.41
CA PHE A 201 -4.73 -5.20 18.25
C PHE A 201 -4.30 -6.61 17.85
N LEU A 202 -4.91 -7.66 18.42
CA LEU A 202 -4.66 -9.04 18.03
C LEU A 202 -5.08 -9.30 16.58
N LEU A 203 -6.20 -8.70 16.13
CA LEU A 203 -6.66 -8.77 14.74
C LEU A 203 -5.71 -8.07 13.76
N ALA A 204 -5.05 -6.99 14.18
CA ALA A 204 -4.07 -6.30 13.34
C ALA A 204 -2.63 -6.83 13.49
N LEU A 205 -2.40 -7.75 14.42
CA LEU A 205 -1.07 -8.24 14.76
C LEU A 205 -0.35 -8.86 13.54
N PRO A 206 -0.96 -9.74 12.73
CA PRO A 206 -0.25 -10.37 11.62
C PRO A 206 0.24 -9.37 10.57
N VAL A 207 -0.60 -8.39 10.20
CA VAL A 207 -0.22 -7.37 9.22
C VAL A 207 0.86 -6.44 9.77
N THR A 208 0.80 -6.11 11.06
CA THR A 208 1.78 -5.25 11.74
C THR A 208 3.14 -5.95 11.84
N LEU A 209 3.16 -7.23 12.21
CA LEU A 209 4.37 -8.04 12.27
C LEU A 209 4.99 -8.24 10.88
N LEU A 210 4.19 -8.61 9.87
CA LEU A 210 4.69 -8.78 8.51
C LEU A 210 5.24 -7.47 7.93
N GLY A 211 4.55 -6.35 8.13
CA GLY A 211 5.02 -5.04 7.68
C GLY A 211 6.30 -4.59 8.38
N SER A 212 6.39 -4.77 9.69
CA SER A 212 7.59 -4.43 10.48
C SER A 212 8.77 -5.34 10.11
N TRP A 213 8.52 -6.63 9.91
CA TRP A 213 9.55 -7.59 9.50
C TRP A 213 10.03 -7.33 8.07
N ALA A 214 9.15 -6.93 7.16
CA ALA A 214 9.51 -6.48 5.81
C ALA A 214 10.49 -5.29 5.87
N ALA A 215 10.17 -4.29 6.70
CA ALA A 215 11.02 -3.12 6.93
C ALA A 215 12.38 -3.51 7.52
N TRP A 216 12.37 -4.31 8.60
CA TRP A 216 13.58 -4.78 9.27
C TRP A 216 14.50 -5.55 8.32
N THR A 217 13.96 -6.51 7.58
CA THR A 217 14.72 -7.37 6.65
C THR A 217 15.41 -6.55 5.57
N TYR A 218 14.72 -5.55 5.01
CA TYR A 218 15.30 -4.71 3.98
C TYR A 218 16.37 -3.76 4.52
N VAL A 219 16.11 -3.13 5.68
CA VAL A 219 17.03 -2.18 6.32
C VAL A 219 18.30 -2.88 6.77
N SER A 220 18.20 -4.08 7.36
CA SER A 220 19.36 -4.87 7.77
C SER A 220 20.19 -5.34 6.56
N THR A 221 19.56 -5.65 5.43
CA THR A 221 20.23 -6.09 4.20
C THR A 221 20.85 -4.94 3.40
N ASN A 222 20.24 -3.75 3.43
CA ASN A 222 20.64 -2.58 2.63
C ASN A 222 20.80 -1.29 3.47
N PRO A 223 21.61 -1.27 4.54
CA PRO A 223 21.67 -0.14 5.48
C PRO A 223 22.17 1.14 4.81
N ARG A 224 23.22 1.05 3.98
CA ARG A 224 23.74 2.21 3.24
C ARG A 224 22.73 2.78 2.25
N HIS A 225 21.96 1.92 1.57
CA HIS A 225 20.93 2.38 0.64
C HIS A 225 19.82 3.13 1.37
N CYS A 226 19.46 2.68 2.58
CA CYS A 226 18.48 3.38 3.42
C CYS A 226 19.02 4.73 3.90
N LEU A 227 20.29 4.78 4.33
CA LEU A 227 20.94 6.02 4.78
C LEU A 227 21.06 7.07 3.66
N THR A 228 21.34 6.64 2.43
CA THR A 228 21.41 7.55 1.27
C THR A 228 20.07 7.75 0.56
N LEU A 229 18.99 7.20 1.12
CA LEU A 229 17.66 7.19 0.52
C LEU A 229 17.66 6.65 -0.93
N GLY A 230 18.61 5.79 -1.29
CA GLY A 230 18.78 5.30 -2.65
C GLY A 230 19.11 6.37 -3.70
N LEU A 231 19.58 7.54 -3.26
CA LEU A 231 19.99 8.67 -4.11
C LEU A 231 21.46 8.61 -4.53
N GLU A 232 22.26 7.75 -3.90
CA GLU A 232 23.67 7.54 -4.26
C GLU A 232 23.82 6.45 -5.33
N ARG A 233 24.58 6.73 -6.38
CA ARG A 233 24.82 5.80 -7.48
C ARG A 233 25.83 4.71 -7.06
N ARG A 234 25.42 3.45 -7.11
CA ARG A 234 26.31 2.32 -6.78
C ARG A 234 27.02 1.81 -8.04
N LYS A 235 28.34 1.63 -7.99
CA LYS A 235 29.13 1.00 -9.09
C LYS A 235 28.60 -0.39 -9.51
N SER A 236 27.98 -1.13 -8.60
CA SER A 236 27.33 -2.43 -8.89
C SER A 236 26.02 -2.27 -9.68
N GLU A 237 25.26 -1.19 -9.47
CA GLU A 237 24.09 -0.87 -10.31
C GLU A 237 24.53 -0.44 -11.73
N GLU A 238 25.66 0.28 -11.85
CA GLU A 238 26.24 0.65 -13.15
C GLU A 238 26.73 -0.56 -13.95
N ARG A 239 27.18 -1.63 -13.28
CA ARG A 239 27.56 -2.90 -13.92
C ARG A 239 26.37 -3.81 -14.27
N GLY A 240 25.14 -3.40 -13.95
CA GLY A 240 23.95 -4.21 -14.20
C GLY A 240 23.74 -5.38 -13.22
N GLU A 241 24.56 -5.49 -12.17
CA GLU A 241 24.47 -6.54 -11.13
C GLU A 241 23.51 -6.15 -9.99
N ALA A 242 22.42 -5.45 -10.32
CA ALA A 242 21.44 -5.07 -9.31
C ALA A 242 20.79 -6.33 -8.71
N ARG A 243 20.75 -6.42 -7.37
CA ARG A 243 20.09 -7.53 -6.68
C ARG A 243 18.61 -7.59 -7.08
N ASP A 244 18.19 -8.73 -7.63
CA ASP A 244 16.80 -9.03 -7.93
C ASP A 244 16.06 -9.57 -6.69
N GLY A 245 14.73 -9.43 -6.68
CA GLY A 245 13.85 -9.86 -5.60
C GLY A 245 13.51 -8.76 -4.61
N PHE A 246 13.02 -9.16 -3.42
CA PHE A 246 12.53 -8.25 -2.39
C PHE A 246 13.61 -7.29 -1.86
N CYS A 247 14.84 -7.77 -1.69
CA CYS A 247 15.96 -6.95 -1.21
C CYS A 247 16.62 -6.08 -2.30
N GLY A 248 16.00 -5.95 -3.47
CA GLY A 248 16.47 -5.11 -4.57
C GLY A 248 16.27 -3.61 -4.32
N PRO A 249 17.08 -2.74 -4.95
CA PRO A 249 17.02 -1.28 -4.75
C PRO A 249 15.69 -0.65 -5.22
N ALA A 250 15.01 -1.28 -6.18
CA ALA A 250 13.72 -0.80 -6.69
C ALA A 250 12.58 -0.91 -5.66
N VAL A 251 12.69 -1.81 -4.68
CA VAL A 251 11.66 -2.02 -3.64
C VAL A 251 11.67 -0.91 -2.59
N PHE A 252 12.76 -0.15 -2.46
CA PHE A 252 12.97 0.84 -1.40
C PHE A 252 11.80 1.83 -1.25
N VAL A 253 11.37 2.47 -2.34
CA VAL A 253 10.30 3.50 -2.28
C VAL A 253 8.96 2.91 -1.84
N TYR A 254 8.65 1.69 -2.29
CA TYR A 254 7.45 0.96 -1.89
C TYR A 254 7.47 0.59 -0.42
N LEU A 255 8.65 0.24 0.10
CA LEU A 255 8.86 -0.07 1.49
C LEU A 255 8.73 1.16 2.38
N VAL A 256 9.34 2.28 2.00
CA VAL A 256 9.20 3.57 2.72
C VAL A 256 7.73 3.97 2.78
N HIS A 257 7.02 3.90 1.66
CA HIS A 257 5.58 4.14 1.59
C HIS A 257 4.80 3.21 2.53
N ALA A 258 5.02 1.89 2.45
CA ALA A 258 4.35 0.91 3.30
C ALA A 258 4.62 1.14 4.80
N THR A 259 5.86 1.48 5.14
CA THR A 259 6.27 1.71 6.53
C THR A 259 5.66 3.01 7.07
N ALA A 260 5.63 4.07 6.27
CA ALA A 260 4.97 5.32 6.64
C ALA A 260 3.46 5.13 6.86
N LEU A 261 2.80 4.38 5.99
CA LEU A 261 1.39 4.02 6.14
C LEU A 261 1.16 3.12 7.36
N LEU A 262 2.06 2.18 7.65
CA LEU A 262 1.99 1.31 8.82
C LEU A 262 2.09 2.12 10.11
N VAL A 263 3.11 2.99 10.23
CA VAL A 263 3.33 3.84 11.42
C VAL A 263 2.13 4.77 11.63
N PHE A 264 1.67 5.44 10.57
CA PHE A 264 0.51 6.31 10.63
C PHE A 264 -0.77 5.54 11.00
N GLY A 265 -1.04 4.42 10.32
CA GLY A 265 -2.24 3.62 10.56
C GLY A 265 -2.28 3.01 11.97
N PHE A 266 -1.15 2.50 12.45
CA PHE A 266 -1.04 1.93 13.79
C PHE A 266 -1.20 2.99 14.89
N SER A 267 -0.63 4.19 14.69
CA SER A 267 -0.61 5.22 15.73
C SER A 267 -1.84 6.12 15.72
N CYS A 268 -2.45 6.34 14.55
CA CYS A 268 -3.48 7.37 14.37
C CYS A 268 -4.84 6.83 13.97
N MET A 269 -4.96 5.59 13.46
CA MET A 269 -6.23 4.99 13.04
C MET A 269 -6.71 3.93 14.03
N HIS A 270 -7.98 3.52 13.90
CA HIS A 270 -8.44 2.30 14.55
C HIS A 270 -7.66 1.11 14.00
N VAL A 271 -6.94 0.41 14.88
CA VAL A 271 -5.92 -0.56 14.52
C VAL A 271 -6.48 -1.75 13.72
N GLN A 272 -7.74 -2.13 13.95
CA GLN A 272 -8.46 -3.13 13.15
C GLN A 272 -8.52 -2.82 11.64
N VAL A 273 -8.55 -1.54 11.24
CA VAL A 273 -8.63 -1.10 9.84
C VAL A 273 -7.29 -1.27 9.11
N LEU A 274 -6.20 -1.49 9.86
CA LEU A 274 -4.84 -1.52 9.32
C LEU A 274 -4.64 -2.58 8.24
N THR A 275 -5.27 -3.75 8.39
CA THR A 275 -5.20 -4.86 7.44
C THR A 275 -5.75 -4.46 6.07
N ARG A 276 -6.96 -3.87 6.04
CA ARG A 276 -7.55 -3.42 4.77
C ARG A 276 -6.86 -2.19 4.20
N PHE A 277 -6.38 -1.30 5.07
CA PHE A 277 -5.67 -0.10 4.69
C PHE A 277 -4.37 -0.43 3.95
N LEU A 278 -3.51 -1.26 4.54
CA LEU A 278 -2.25 -1.67 3.91
C LEU A 278 -2.49 -2.61 2.73
N GLY A 279 -3.46 -3.52 2.83
CA GLY A 279 -3.79 -4.48 1.77
C GLY A 279 -4.19 -3.82 0.45
N SER A 280 -4.78 -2.63 0.48
CA SER A 280 -5.16 -1.84 -0.71
C SER A 280 -4.15 -0.76 -1.10
N SER A 281 -3.29 -0.32 -0.18
CA SER A 281 -2.40 0.83 -0.39
C SER A 281 -0.97 0.47 -0.78
N SER A 282 -0.53 -0.76 -0.53
CA SER A 282 0.86 -1.15 -0.80
C SER A 282 0.99 -2.61 -1.26
N PRO A 283 1.84 -2.89 -2.25
CA PRO A 283 2.12 -4.26 -2.67
C PRO A 283 3.08 -5.00 -1.73
N ILE A 284 3.72 -4.30 -0.78
CA ILE A 284 4.80 -4.86 0.08
C ILE A 284 4.34 -6.05 0.90
N LEU A 285 3.11 -6.03 1.43
CA LEU A 285 2.57 -7.15 2.20
C LEU A 285 2.61 -8.46 1.40
N TYR A 286 2.22 -8.38 0.12
CA TYR A 286 2.19 -9.53 -0.79
C TYR A 286 3.59 -9.91 -1.27
N TRP A 287 4.43 -8.92 -1.61
CA TRP A 287 5.81 -9.15 -2.05
C TRP A 287 6.66 -9.80 -0.96
N PHE A 288 6.56 -9.33 0.29
CA PHE A 288 7.31 -9.87 1.40
C PHE A 288 6.82 -11.26 1.79
N SER A 289 5.51 -11.48 1.83
CA SER A 289 4.95 -12.81 2.09
C SER A 289 5.38 -13.82 1.02
N ALA A 290 5.38 -13.42 -0.25
CA ALA A 290 5.90 -14.24 -1.34
C ALA A 290 7.42 -14.48 -1.23
N HIS A 291 8.19 -13.49 -0.77
CA HIS A 291 9.62 -13.65 -0.50
C HIS A 291 9.87 -14.71 0.56
N LEU A 292 9.17 -14.63 1.70
CA LEU A 292 9.30 -15.58 2.80
C LEU A 292 8.93 -17.00 2.37
N LEU A 293 7.81 -17.18 1.69
CA LEU A 293 7.41 -18.49 1.14
C LEU A 293 8.47 -19.02 0.18
N GLN A 294 8.97 -18.19 -0.74
CA GLN A 294 9.99 -18.60 -1.70
C GLN A 294 11.35 -18.90 -1.07
N GLU A 295 11.68 -18.35 0.10
CA GLU A 295 12.98 -18.52 0.78
C GLU A 295 12.96 -19.62 1.87
N HIS A 296 11.79 -19.93 2.43
CA HIS A 296 11.69 -20.88 3.54
C HIS A 296 10.93 -22.15 3.19
N GLU A 297 10.28 -22.23 2.02
CA GLU A 297 9.49 -23.39 1.65
C GLU A 297 10.17 -24.28 0.59
N PRO A 298 10.77 -25.41 0.98
CA PRO A 298 11.52 -26.26 0.06
C PRO A 298 10.66 -26.91 -1.03
N LEU A 299 9.36 -27.09 -0.76
CA LEU A 299 8.41 -27.62 -1.75
C LEU A 299 8.25 -26.69 -2.98
N LEU A 300 8.52 -25.39 -2.83
CA LEU A 300 8.51 -24.42 -3.93
C LEU A 300 9.82 -24.43 -4.74
N TRP A 301 10.90 -25.03 -4.22
CA TRP A 301 12.18 -25.17 -4.93
C TRP A 301 12.21 -26.40 -5.83
N SER A 302 11.51 -27.47 -5.47
CA SER A 302 11.54 -28.78 -6.14
C SER A 302 10.98 -28.80 -7.57
N THR A 303 10.59 -27.65 -8.13
CA THR A 303 10.01 -27.50 -9.48
C THR A 303 10.96 -26.77 -10.44
N GLY A 304 12.25 -26.65 -10.10
CA GLY A 304 13.24 -26.14 -11.05
C GLY A 304 14.69 -26.37 -10.64
N THR A 305 15.17 -27.59 -10.83
CA THR A 305 16.53 -27.89 -11.32
C THR A 305 16.36 -28.16 -12.83
N ASP A 306 17.01 -27.54 -13.82
CA ASP A 306 18.22 -26.72 -13.94
C ASP A 306 18.05 -25.77 -15.16
N ASN A 307 18.63 -24.57 -15.21
CA ASN A 307 19.97 -24.38 -15.79
C ASN A 307 20.63 -23.06 -15.32
N SER A 308 21.67 -23.18 -14.50
CA SER A 308 22.99 -22.57 -14.73
C SER A 308 24.03 -23.22 -13.83
N THR A 309 24.72 -24.21 -14.40
CA THR A 309 26.14 -24.58 -14.20
C THR A 309 26.77 -24.35 -12.82
N SER A 310 26.98 -25.44 -12.07
CA SER A 310 28.32 -25.96 -11.70
C SER A 310 28.21 -27.03 -10.60
N GLY A 311 28.77 -28.23 -10.84
CA GLY A 311 29.11 -29.20 -9.78
C GLY A 311 28.40 -30.56 -9.86
N LYS A 312 29.15 -31.56 -10.35
CA LYS A 312 28.89 -33.02 -10.44
C LYS A 312 27.83 -33.62 -9.46
N PRO A 313 26.90 -34.48 -9.93
CA PRO A 313 26.05 -35.27 -9.04
C PRO A 313 26.69 -36.61 -8.66
N LEU A 314 26.80 -36.86 -7.36
CA LEU A 314 27.04 -38.20 -6.82
C LEU A 314 25.73 -39.01 -6.91
N GLN A 315 25.85 -40.20 -7.49
CA GLN A 315 24.79 -41.15 -7.78
C GLN A 315 24.23 -41.78 -6.48
N GLY A 316 22.90 -41.73 -6.29
CA GLY A 316 22.24 -42.33 -5.14
C GLY A 316 20.74 -42.56 -5.36
N LYS A 317 20.43 -43.80 -5.71
CA LYS A 317 19.14 -44.52 -5.88
C LYS A 317 17.82 -43.83 -5.45
N SER A 318 16.85 -43.94 -6.36
CA SER A 318 15.42 -43.67 -6.20
C SER A 318 14.72 -44.58 -5.18
N PRO A 319 13.55 -44.14 -4.67
CA PRO A 319 12.36 -44.95 -4.80
C PRO A 319 11.23 -44.22 -5.54
N SER A 320 10.52 -45.01 -6.31
CA SER A 320 9.42 -44.70 -7.21
C SER A 320 8.10 -44.32 -6.52
N SER A 321 7.31 -43.54 -7.27
CA SER A 321 5.83 -43.54 -7.32
C SER A 321 5.07 -42.80 -6.22
N TYR A 322 4.60 -41.59 -6.53
CA TYR A 322 3.29 -41.09 -6.07
C TYR A 322 2.65 -40.16 -7.12
N GLY A 323 1.58 -40.68 -7.74
CA GLY A 323 0.36 -40.01 -8.19
C GLY A 323 0.36 -38.59 -8.80
N LYS A 324 0.08 -38.54 -10.11
CA LYS A 324 -1.11 -37.88 -10.72
C LYS A 324 -1.45 -36.44 -10.26
N GLY A 325 -1.18 -35.48 -11.16
CA GLY A 325 -1.94 -34.21 -11.25
C GLY A 325 -1.64 -33.16 -10.18
N THR A 326 -0.37 -32.81 -9.94
CA THR A 326 -0.06 -31.66 -9.09
C THR A 326 -0.46 -30.38 -9.81
N SER A 327 -1.42 -29.63 -9.26
CA SER A 327 -1.85 -28.34 -9.79
C SER A 327 -0.65 -27.43 -10.06
N ASP A 328 -0.60 -26.79 -11.23
CA ASP A 328 0.43 -25.78 -11.55
C ASP A 328 0.44 -24.58 -10.58
N ASN A 329 -0.65 -24.40 -9.81
CA ASN A 329 -0.74 -23.36 -8.80
C ASN A 329 0.07 -23.72 -7.53
N PRO A 330 1.13 -22.95 -7.19
CA PRO A 330 1.98 -23.23 -6.05
C PRO A 330 1.24 -23.13 -4.72
N VAL A 331 0.28 -22.21 -4.57
CA VAL A 331 -0.51 -22.07 -3.34
C VAL A 331 -1.37 -23.31 -3.12
N VAL A 332 -2.05 -23.80 -4.16
CA VAL A 332 -2.85 -25.04 -4.09
C VAL A 332 -1.97 -26.23 -3.73
N ARG A 333 -0.79 -26.34 -4.32
CA ARG A 333 0.18 -27.40 -3.98
C ARG A 333 0.60 -27.36 -2.50
N LEU A 334 0.85 -26.16 -1.96
CA LEU A 334 1.17 -25.99 -0.53
C LEU A 334 -0.01 -26.37 0.37
N LEU A 335 -1.25 -26.07 -0.05
CA LEU A 335 -2.45 -26.45 0.68
C LEU A 335 -2.70 -27.96 0.66
N LEU A 336 -2.50 -28.61 -0.48
CA LEU A 336 -2.58 -30.08 -0.57
C LEU A 336 -1.49 -30.75 0.28
N SER A 337 -0.34 -30.08 0.43
CA SER A 337 0.79 -30.56 1.23
C SER A 337 0.82 -29.95 2.64
N TRP A 338 -0.31 -29.51 3.20
CA TRP A 338 -0.37 -28.72 4.43
C TRP A 338 0.39 -29.32 5.62
N ARG A 339 0.42 -30.66 5.74
CA ARG A 339 1.15 -31.31 6.84
C ARG A 339 2.67 -31.15 6.72
N LEU A 340 3.19 -31.07 5.48
CA LEU A 340 4.61 -31.07 5.14
C LEU A 340 5.24 -29.67 5.07
N ILE A 341 4.43 -28.62 4.97
CA ILE A 341 4.93 -27.24 4.89
C ILE A 341 5.49 -26.75 6.23
N THR A 342 6.44 -25.81 6.16
CA THR A 342 7.10 -25.23 7.33
C THR A 342 6.11 -24.46 8.23
N PRO A 343 6.39 -24.31 9.54
CA PRO A 343 5.52 -23.55 10.45
C PRO A 343 5.34 -22.09 10.02
N LEU A 344 6.37 -21.49 9.42
CA LEU A 344 6.30 -20.14 8.86
C LEU A 344 5.31 -20.08 7.68
N SER A 345 5.42 -21.01 6.71
CA SER A 345 4.49 -21.09 5.58
C SER A 345 3.04 -21.33 6.03
N LYS A 346 2.84 -22.20 7.05
CA LYS A 346 1.51 -22.41 7.68
C LYS A 346 0.95 -21.11 8.25
N SER A 347 1.79 -20.33 8.92
CA SER A 347 1.37 -19.06 9.54
C SER A 347 1.01 -18.01 8.48
N ILE A 348 1.80 -17.88 7.42
CA ILE A 348 1.51 -16.94 6.31
C ILE A 348 0.23 -17.35 5.60
N LEU A 349 0.13 -18.60 5.13
CA LEU A 349 -1.05 -19.07 4.39
C LEU A 349 -2.31 -19.08 5.28
N GLY A 350 -2.16 -19.45 6.56
CA GLY A 350 -3.23 -19.42 7.55
C GLY A 350 -3.73 -17.99 7.80
N PHE A 351 -2.84 -17.00 7.85
CA PHE A 351 -3.24 -15.60 7.91
C PHE A 351 -4.03 -15.17 6.67
N PHE A 352 -3.49 -15.39 5.46
CA PHE A 352 -4.15 -14.98 4.22
C PHE A 352 -5.52 -15.64 4.02
N LEU A 353 -5.56 -16.97 4.07
CA LEU A 353 -6.79 -17.73 3.84
C LEU A 353 -7.76 -17.64 5.00
N GLY A 354 -7.25 -17.62 6.24
CA GLY A 354 -8.08 -17.50 7.44
C GLY A 354 -8.78 -16.16 7.49
N TYR A 355 -8.08 -15.05 7.24
CA TYR A 355 -8.70 -13.72 7.22
C TYR A 355 -9.63 -13.55 6.02
N TRP A 356 -9.24 -14.08 4.86
CA TRP A 356 -10.10 -14.06 3.67
C TRP A 356 -11.44 -14.78 3.92
N LEU A 357 -11.39 -16.01 4.49
CA LEU A 357 -12.59 -16.80 4.78
C LEU A 357 -13.39 -16.21 5.95
N LEU A 358 -12.73 -15.87 7.06
CA LEU A 358 -13.40 -15.30 8.22
C LEU A 358 -14.07 -13.97 7.88
N GLY A 359 -13.37 -13.10 7.14
CA GLY A 359 -13.94 -11.85 6.66
C GLY A 359 -15.19 -12.08 5.82
N LEU A 360 -15.14 -13.04 4.88
CA LEU A 360 -16.29 -13.39 4.05
C LEU A 360 -17.48 -13.86 4.89
N ILE A 361 -17.24 -14.79 5.83
CA ILE A 361 -18.29 -15.32 6.72
C ILE A 361 -18.90 -14.20 7.54
N LEU A 362 -18.09 -13.36 8.20
CA LEU A 362 -18.59 -12.28 9.05
C LEU A 362 -19.36 -11.24 8.24
N HIS A 363 -18.84 -10.85 7.08
CA HIS A 363 -19.47 -9.86 6.21
C HIS A 363 -20.83 -10.33 5.68
N CYS A 364 -20.93 -11.57 5.20
CA CYS A 364 -22.19 -12.14 4.71
C CYS A 364 -23.26 -12.28 5.81
N ASN A 365 -22.84 -12.32 7.08
CA ASN A 365 -23.73 -12.38 8.25
C ASN A 365 -23.91 -11.00 8.92
N PHE A 366 -23.52 -9.90 8.25
CA PHE A 366 -23.65 -8.52 8.75
C PHE A 366 -22.89 -8.24 10.07
N PHE A 367 -21.89 -9.05 10.39
CA PHE A 367 -20.99 -8.78 11.51
C PHE A 367 -19.90 -7.79 11.11
N PRO A 368 -19.42 -6.96 12.05
CA PRO A 368 -18.29 -6.07 11.78
C PRO A 368 -17.03 -6.88 11.47
N TRP A 369 -16.37 -6.54 10.37
CA TRP A 369 -15.05 -7.04 9.98
C TRP A 369 -14.16 -5.85 9.65
N THR A 370 -12.92 -5.87 10.16
CA THR A 370 -11.82 -4.89 10.01
C THR A 370 -12.19 -3.47 9.56
#